data_AF-A0A965BXG4-F1
#
_entry.id   AF-A0A965BXG4-F1
#
_cell.length_a   1.000
_cell.length_b   1.000
_cell.length_c   1.000
_cell.angle_alpha   90.00
_cell.angle_beta   90.00
_cell.angle_gamma   90.00
#
_symmetry.space_group_name_H-M   'P 1'
#
loop_
_entity.id
_entity.type
_entity.pdbx_description
1 polymer ?
#
loop_
_entity_poly.entity_id
_entity_poly.type
_entity_poly.pdbx_seq_one_letter_code
_entity_poly.pdbx_strand_id
1 'polypeptide(L)'
;MARRFIDISVALKGGIASDPPHMLPEIEYHDHQMTAPRLAKEFGISVNQLPEGQFAAREVVHITTHSGTHLDSPYHFFSRMNERLVPGGEPSWR
;
A
#
# COMPACT_ATOMS: atom_id res chain seq x y z
N MET A 1 3.11 -26.60 -23.81
CA MET A 1 2.40 -26.61 -22.51
C MET A 1 2.08 -25.18 -22.13
N ALA A 2 0.88 -24.90 -21.62
CA ALA A 2 0.54 -23.57 -21.10
C ALA A 2 1.34 -23.30 -19.81
N ARG A 3 1.81 -22.07 -19.61
CA ARG A 3 2.49 -21.67 -18.37
C ARG A 3 1.46 -21.51 -17.25
N ARG A 4 1.84 -21.90 -16.03
CA ARG A 4 1.04 -21.67 -14.82
C ARG A 4 1.57 -20.45 -14.08
N PHE A 5 0.68 -19.55 -13.70
CA PHE A 5 0.98 -18.46 -12.77
C PHE A 5 0.60 -18.89 -11.35
N ILE A 6 1.47 -18.61 -10.38
CA ILE A 6 1.27 -18.92 -8.95
C ILE A 6 1.48 -17.62 -8.20
N ASP A 7 0.47 -17.20 -7.43
CA ASP A 7 0.59 -16.06 -6.52
C ASP A 7 1.25 -16.53 -5.20
N ILE A 8 2.26 -15.79 -4.76
CA ILE A 8 3.01 -16.03 -3.52
C ILE A 8 2.80 -14.91 -2.49
N SER A 9 1.83 -14.03 -2.74
CA SER A 9 1.53 -12.87 -1.91
C SER A 9 0.52 -13.22 -0.82
N VAL A 10 0.65 -12.58 0.35
CA VAL A 10 -0.41 -12.54 1.34
C VAL A 10 -1.26 -11.28 1.14
N ALA A 11 -2.56 -11.38 1.36
CA ALA A 11 -3.43 -10.21 1.32
C ALA A 11 -3.11 -9.27 2.50
N LEU A 12 -3.06 -7.96 2.23
CA LEU A 12 -3.01 -6.97 3.30
C LEU A 12 -4.31 -7.00 4.08
N LYS A 13 -4.21 -7.09 5.41
CA LYS A 13 -5.37 -7.20 6.29
C LYS A 13 -5.10 -6.50 7.62
N GLY A 14 -5.96 -5.55 7.95
CA GLY A 14 -5.97 -4.93 9.28
C GLY A 14 -6.58 -5.84 10.35
N GLY A 15 -6.22 -5.60 11.61
CA GLY A 15 -6.81 -6.27 12.77
C GLY A 15 -6.38 -7.73 12.98
N ILE A 16 -5.35 -8.19 12.28
CA ILE A 16 -4.69 -9.48 12.54
C ILE A 16 -3.23 -9.26 12.93
N ALA A 17 -2.65 -10.20 13.66
CA ALA A 17 -1.23 -10.16 14.01
C ALA A 17 -0.37 -10.78 12.88
N SER A 18 -0.34 -10.14 11.70
CA SER A 18 0.49 -10.58 10.56
C SER A 18 1.96 -10.15 10.69
N ASP A 19 2.20 -9.04 11.39
CA ASP A 19 3.49 -8.38 11.52
C ASP A 19 3.72 -7.95 12.99
N PRO A 20 4.91 -7.45 13.37
CA PRO A 20 5.12 -6.85 14.69
C PRO A 20 4.10 -5.73 14.98
N PRO A 21 3.68 -5.51 16.25
CA PRO A 21 2.58 -4.59 16.58
C PRO A 21 2.70 -3.17 16.01
N HIS A 22 3.92 -2.65 15.86
CA HIS A 22 4.19 -1.31 15.32
C HIS A 22 4.25 -1.25 13.78
N MET A 23 4.04 -2.37 13.10
CA MET A 23 4.12 -2.53 11.64
C MET A 23 2.84 -3.09 11.03
N LEU A 24 1.82 -3.32 11.86
CA LEU A 24 0.54 -3.87 11.42
C LEU A 24 -0.11 -2.94 10.39
N PRO A 25 -0.64 -3.48 9.27
CA PRO A 25 -1.40 -2.68 8.33
C PRO A 25 -2.65 -2.08 9.01
N GLU A 26 -2.85 -0.79 8.80
CA GLU A 26 -4.10 -0.11 9.14
C GLU A 26 -4.84 0.20 7.83
N ILE A 27 -6.11 -0.20 7.76
CA ILE A 27 -6.95 -0.01 6.57
C ILE A 27 -8.22 0.71 7.01
N GLU A 28 -8.38 1.95 6.58
CA GLU A 28 -9.62 2.71 6.71
C GLU A 28 -10.48 2.47 5.47
N TYR A 29 -11.71 2.02 5.69
CA TYR A 29 -12.66 1.76 4.61
C TYR A 29 -13.62 2.94 4.48
N HIS A 30 -13.73 3.48 3.27
CA HIS A 30 -14.77 4.43 2.91
C HIS A 30 -15.75 3.76 1.97
N ASP A 31 -17.00 3.66 2.42
CA ASP A 31 -18.06 3.11 1.59
C ASP A 31 -18.53 4.10 0.51
N HIS A 32 -19.49 3.64 -0.28
CA HIS A 32 -20.01 4.33 -1.45
C HIS A 32 -20.72 5.65 -1.10
N GLN A 33 -21.29 5.76 0.09
CA GLN A 33 -21.99 6.95 0.57
C GLN A 33 -20.99 7.97 1.10
N MET A 34 -19.98 7.49 1.83
CA MET A 34 -18.93 8.33 2.39
C MET A 34 -18.12 9.06 1.31
N THR A 35 -17.91 8.42 0.15
CA THR A 35 -17.09 8.99 -0.93
C THR A 35 -17.85 9.94 -1.85
N ALA A 36 -19.18 9.79 -1.99
CA ALA A 36 -20.01 10.52 -2.93
C ALA A 36 -19.97 12.07 -2.77
N PRO A 37 -20.09 12.65 -1.56
CA PRO A 37 -20.12 14.12 -1.41
C PRO A 37 -18.83 14.81 -1.86
N ARG A 38 -17.67 14.21 -1.54
CA ARG A 38 -16.37 14.77 -1.92
C ARG A 38 -16.23 14.84 -3.43
N LEU A 39 -16.58 13.75 -4.12
CA LEU A 39 -16.47 13.71 -5.56
C LEU A 39 -17.51 14.59 -6.26
N ALA A 40 -18.77 14.59 -5.81
CA ALA A 40 -19.79 15.46 -6.38
C ALA A 40 -19.33 16.94 -6.35
N LYS A 41 -18.70 17.36 -5.24
CA LYS A 41 -18.05 18.67 -5.11
C LYS A 41 -16.91 18.86 -6.12
N GLU A 42 -16.01 17.90 -6.29
CA GLU A 42 -14.91 17.96 -7.27
C GLU A 42 -15.41 18.08 -8.71
N PHE A 43 -16.54 17.44 -9.04
CA PHE A 43 -17.17 17.50 -10.35
C PHE A 43 -18.14 18.68 -10.54
N GLY A 44 -18.41 19.46 -9.50
CA GLY A 44 -19.35 20.58 -9.58
C GLY A 44 -20.81 20.16 -9.81
N ILE A 45 -21.18 18.95 -9.37
CA ILE A 45 -22.54 18.40 -9.46
C ILE A 45 -23.13 18.21 -8.07
N SER A 46 -24.45 18.04 -7.97
CA SER A 46 -25.08 17.60 -6.73
C SER A 46 -25.02 16.09 -6.59
N VAL A 47 -25.03 15.59 -5.34
CA VAL A 47 -24.95 14.15 -5.05
C VAL A 47 -26.06 13.34 -5.72
N ASN A 48 -27.26 13.90 -5.87
CA ASN A 48 -28.38 13.24 -6.55
C ASN A 48 -28.19 13.07 -8.08
N GLN A 49 -27.17 13.69 -8.68
CA GLN A 49 -26.78 13.45 -10.07
C GLN A 49 -25.83 12.25 -10.19
N LEU A 50 -25.32 11.72 -9.07
CA LEU A 50 -24.64 10.43 -9.04
C LEU A 50 -25.68 9.30 -9.08
N PRO A 51 -25.36 8.16 -9.74
CA PRO A 51 -26.21 6.97 -9.69
C PRO A 51 -26.53 6.59 -8.25
N GLU A 52 -27.81 6.61 -7.90
CA GLU A 52 -28.30 6.29 -6.54
C GLU A 52 -27.67 7.13 -5.42
N GLY A 53 -27.09 8.29 -5.75
CA GLY A 53 -26.36 9.12 -4.79
C GLY A 53 -25.04 8.50 -4.29
N GLN A 54 -24.53 7.48 -4.99
CA GLN A 54 -23.36 6.70 -4.58
C GLN A 54 -22.12 7.04 -5.41
N PHE A 55 -20.95 6.76 -4.85
CA PHE A 55 -19.71 6.71 -5.61
C PHE A 55 -18.86 5.50 -5.23
N ALA A 56 -17.69 5.32 -5.87
CA ALA A 56 -16.82 4.18 -5.63
C ALA A 56 -16.36 4.12 -4.16
N ALA A 57 -16.46 2.94 -3.55
CA ALA A 57 -15.78 2.65 -2.29
C ALA A 57 -14.25 2.73 -2.50
N ARG A 58 -13.54 3.12 -1.45
CA ARG A 58 -12.07 3.14 -1.45
C ARG A 58 -11.54 2.80 -0.07
N GLU A 59 -10.28 2.42 -0.05
CA GLU A 59 -9.52 2.16 1.17
C GLU A 59 -8.37 3.15 1.28
N VAL A 60 -8.07 3.58 2.50
CA VAL A 60 -6.82 4.29 2.83
C VAL A 60 -5.98 3.33 3.65
N VAL A 61 -4.83 2.96 3.10
CA VAL A 61 -3.92 1.97 3.68
C VAL A 61 -2.72 2.69 4.28
N HIS A 62 -2.48 2.52 5.58
CA HIS A 62 -1.28 2.96 6.27
C HIS A 62 -0.43 1.74 6.59
N ILE A 63 0.74 1.65 5.97
CA ILE A 63 1.68 0.52 6.06
C ILE A 63 3.11 1.01 6.09
N THR A 64 4.02 0.10 6.46
CA THR A 64 5.47 0.28 6.30
C THR A 64 5.95 -0.43 5.03
N THR A 65 7.18 -0.15 4.59
CA THR A 65 7.83 -0.89 3.48
C THR A 65 8.07 -2.38 3.78
N HIS A 66 7.78 -2.81 5.01
CA HIS A 66 8.00 -4.16 5.52
C HIS A 66 6.69 -4.86 5.94
N SER A 67 5.54 -4.35 5.52
CA SER A 67 4.24 -4.94 5.88
C SER A 67 3.82 -6.00 4.86
N GLY A 68 3.45 -7.21 5.33
CA GLY A 68 2.99 -8.31 4.46
C GLY A 68 4.08 -8.89 3.55
N THR A 69 3.70 -9.40 2.37
CA THR A 69 4.69 -9.85 1.37
C THR A 69 5.38 -8.64 0.76
N HIS A 70 6.66 -8.44 1.06
CA HIS A 70 7.43 -7.25 0.67
C HIS A 70 8.82 -7.61 0.12
N LEU A 71 9.56 -6.58 -0.31
CA LEU A 71 10.92 -6.70 -0.81
C LEU A 71 11.81 -5.63 -0.17
N ASP A 72 12.91 -6.06 0.44
CA ASP A 72 13.89 -5.17 1.05
C ASP A 72 14.91 -4.68 0.02
N SER A 73 14.97 -3.36 -0.17
CA SER A 73 15.99 -2.73 -1.00
C SER A 73 17.34 -2.64 -0.27
N PRO A 74 18.46 -2.40 -0.97
CA PRO A 74 19.76 -2.21 -0.32
C PRO A 74 19.76 -1.14 0.79
N TYR A 75 18.93 -0.10 0.66
CA TYR A 75 18.77 0.94 1.67
C TYR A 75 18.34 0.41 3.04
N HIS A 76 17.60 -0.69 3.08
CA HIS A 76 17.11 -1.29 4.32
C HIS A 76 18.24 -1.74 5.24
N PHE A 77 19.32 -2.28 4.67
CA PHE A 77 20.31 -3.03 5.43
C PHE A 77 21.37 -2.14 6.10
N PHE A 78 21.96 -1.20 5.36
CA PHE A 78 23.01 -0.33 5.86
C PHE A 78 23.16 0.93 5.00
N SER A 79 23.78 1.99 5.54
CA SER A 79 23.98 3.26 4.82
C SER A 79 25.02 3.21 3.70
N ARG A 80 25.81 2.14 3.64
CA ARG A 80 26.80 1.85 2.60
C ARG A 80 26.69 0.40 2.13
N MET A 81 27.18 0.13 0.93
CA MET A 81 27.19 -1.20 0.32
C MET A 81 28.46 -1.45 -0.50
N ASN A 82 28.60 -2.66 -1.03
CA ASN A 82 29.67 -3.05 -1.95
C ASN A 82 31.10 -2.85 -1.40
N GLU A 83 31.31 -2.92 -0.08
CA GLU A 83 32.65 -2.73 0.52
C GLU A 83 33.70 -3.76 0.04
N ARG A 84 33.24 -4.93 -0.43
CA ARG A 84 34.11 -5.92 -1.08
C ARG A 84 34.66 -5.44 -2.43
N LEU A 85 33.95 -4.57 -3.13
CA LEU A 85 34.25 -4.11 -4.48
C LEU A 85 34.81 -2.67 -4.50
N VAL A 86 34.43 -1.86 -3.52
CA VAL A 86 34.81 -0.45 -3.40
C VAL A 86 35.39 -0.22 -2.00
N PRO A 87 36.68 0.10 -1.85
CA PRO A 87 37.27 0.43 -0.55
C PRO A 87 36.51 1.58 0.12
N GLY A 88 36.01 1.34 1.34
CA GLY A 88 35.18 2.30 2.08
C GLY A 88 33.67 2.26 1.74
N GLY A 89 33.28 1.44 0.76
CA GLY A 89 31.90 1.28 0.31
C GLY A 89 31.36 2.46 -0.49
N GLU A 90 30.22 2.25 -1.13
CA GLU A 90 29.43 3.31 -1.76
C GLU A 90 28.10 3.51 -1.01
N PRO A 91 27.45 4.69 -1.10
CA PRO A 91 26.16 4.91 -0.46
C PRO A 91 25.10 3.91 -0.92
N SER A 92 24.28 3.44 0.01
CA SER A 92 23.10 2.62 -0.30
C SER A 92 22.14 3.38 -1.22
N TRP A 93 21.52 2.67 -2.17
CA TRP A 93 20.58 3.26 -3.12
C TRP A 93 19.26 3.65 -2.46
N ARG A 94 18.97 4.96 -2.42
CA ARG A 94 17.69 5.54 -1.99
C ARG A 94 16.76 5.76 -3.18
#